data_AF-N9VDI2-F1
#
_entry.id   AF-N9VDI2-F1
#
_cell.length_a   1.000
_cell.length_b   1.000
_cell.length_c   1.000
_cell.angle_alpha   90.00
_cell.angle_beta   90.00
_cell.angle_gamma   90.00
#
_symmetry.space_group_name_H-M   'P 1'
#
loop_
_entity.id
_entity.type
_entity.pdbx_description
1 polymer ?
#
loop_
_entity_poly.entity_id
_entity_poly.type
_entity_poly.pdbx_seq_one_letter_code
_entity_poly.pdbx_strand_id
1 'polypeptide(L)'
;MNTKFKLIASIAPIIGVSSIVASCKNDSKTLNNAEKRNQLAKEVDSLTTAQKVTLISKLKLSNTDKAKLIAELNDGAHIAGSILFYVKSAEQRAAALQAYTLAKAAFDNLKKKADNDKMDYAKVNKDTGIVSNPENGKAIPVVFMDIDETVLVNEYTQASNVIVNNGKYSRDFKENIDQKGNRKAVPGAVDFINHVFENGGIVLFNSNIRQLRASVDGIKNNLIKVGVKKQFVHDWMFWTRGVVPMKEDKTYDPTPWKTALELGADKLPSGSKAPSKNARMNAVSDNPNGWNFRVSQKDSGDKIVTKVIMKIGDDFNDFFDDAYKNAKSGENIKFAEKQQINDLFTKIDGAKGVKVTGTATHDSTENVKIEELSWHQFNVQVPGNAMYGGWAHDYESFEDVWKALEEVRNNSQDNK
;
A
#
# COMPACT_ATOMS: atom_id res chain seq x y z
N MET A 1 25.22 -2.32 26.70
CA MET A 1 26.06 -1.37 25.93
C MET A 1 25.17 -0.77 24.84
N ASN A 2 24.73 0.47 25.01
CA ASN A 2 23.64 1.08 24.23
C ASN A 2 24.24 1.89 23.07
N THR A 3 23.94 1.50 21.83
CA THR A 3 24.52 2.04 20.58
C THR A 3 23.99 3.43 20.16
N LYS A 4 23.12 4.07 20.95
CA LYS A 4 22.47 5.37 20.64
C LYS A 4 23.31 6.64 20.92
N PHE A 5 24.58 6.54 21.27
CA PHE A 5 25.32 7.67 21.90
C PHE A 5 26.49 8.26 21.11
N LYS A 6 26.64 7.96 19.81
CA LYS A 6 27.82 8.42 19.05
C LYS A 6 27.75 9.85 18.49
N LEU A 7 26.57 10.48 18.34
CA LEU A 7 26.49 11.78 17.66
C LEU A 7 26.88 12.99 18.54
N ILE A 8 26.88 12.87 19.87
CA ILE A 8 27.13 14.00 20.78
C ILE A 8 28.64 14.23 21.05
N ALA A 9 29.53 13.43 20.45
CA ALA A 9 30.97 13.48 20.76
C ALA A 9 31.79 14.53 19.99
N SER A 10 31.23 15.19 18.97
CA SER A 10 31.96 16.17 18.14
C SER A 10 31.58 17.64 18.37
N ILE A 11 30.71 17.94 19.34
CA ILE A 11 30.35 19.33 19.66
C ILE A 11 31.44 19.93 20.56
N ALA A 12 32.40 20.62 19.93
CA ALA A 12 33.27 21.59 20.60
C ALA A 12 32.42 22.60 21.42
N PRO A 13 32.92 23.19 22.51
CA PRO A 13 32.10 23.95 23.44
C PRO A 13 31.43 25.13 22.74
N ILE A 14 30.11 25.05 22.57
CA ILE A 14 29.27 26.16 22.12
C ILE A 14 29.23 27.17 23.27
N ILE A 15 30.20 28.08 23.28
CA ILE A 15 30.08 29.35 23.99
C ILE A 15 29.17 30.22 23.12
N GLY A 16 27.96 30.50 23.60
CA GLY A 16 27.11 31.53 23.01
C GLY A 16 25.67 31.11 22.71
N VAL A 17 24.93 30.68 23.73
CA VAL A 17 23.48 30.96 23.77
C VAL A 17 23.22 31.71 25.08
N SER A 18 23.44 33.02 25.02
CA SER A 18 22.99 33.92 26.08
C SER A 18 21.46 33.98 26.07
N SER A 19 20.88 34.06 27.27
CA SER A 19 19.47 34.34 27.59
C SER A 19 18.44 33.21 27.43
N ILE A 20 18.53 32.21 28.32
CA ILE A 20 17.37 31.88 29.17
C ILE A 20 17.86 32.03 30.61
N VAL A 21 17.43 33.12 31.24
CA VAL A 21 17.72 33.46 32.63
C VAL A 21 16.85 32.59 33.52
N ALA A 22 17.46 31.65 34.24
CA ALA A 22 16.89 31.08 35.46
C ALA A 22 18.01 30.67 36.43
N SER A 23 18.26 31.55 37.39
CA SER A 23 18.82 31.28 38.71
C SER A 23 20.22 30.64 38.78
N CYS A 24 21.24 31.50 38.68
CA CYS A 24 22.53 31.25 39.33
C CYS A 24 22.33 31.12 40.85
N LYS A 25 22.32 29.90 41.37
CA LYS A 25 22.80 29.61 42.73
C LYS A 25 24.06 28.76 42.61
N ASN A 26 25.12 29.28 43.19
CA ASN A 26 26.43 28.67 43.34
C ASN A 26 26.31 27.29 44.00
N ASP A 27 26.59 26.24 43.24
CA ASP A 27 27.20 25.01 43.73
C ASP A 27 27.98 24.41 42.55
N SER A 28 29.27 24.76 42.43
CA SER A 28 30.13 24.23 41.38
C SER A 28 30.55 22.80 41.70
N LYS A 29 29.63 21.84 41.57
CA LYS A 29 30.05 20.48 41.24
C LYS A 29 30.46 20.51 39.77
N THR A 30 31.76 20.32 39.52
CA THR A 30 32.29 20.17 38.16
C THR A 30 31.72 18.89 37.57
N LEU A 31 30.55 19.02 36.93
CA LEU A 31 29.87 17.90 36.30
C LEU A 31 30.81 17.27 35.27
N ASN A 32 30.96 15.96 35.33
CA ASN A 32 31.72 15.23 34.32
C ASN A 32 30.97 15.30 32.98
N ASN A 33 31.65 14.92 31.89
CA ASN A 33 31.07 15.02 30.55
C ASN A 33 29.78 14.20 30.38
N ALA A 34 29.60 13.11 31.12
CA ALA A 34 28.38 12.31 31.07
C ALA A 34 27.21 13.01 31.78
N GLU A 35 27.47 13.65 32.92
CA GLU A 35 26.47 14.42 33.66
C GLU A 35 26.02 15.67 32.91
N LYS A 36 26.96 16.42 32.31
CA LYS A 36 26.64 17.56 31.43
C LYS A 36 25.79 17.14 30.24
N ARG A 37 26.08 15.98 29.64
CA ARG A 37 25.28 15.42 28.53
C ARG A 37 23.88 15.03 28.99
N ASN A 38 23.75 14.38 30.14
CA ASN A 38 22.44 14.01 30.69
C ASN A 38 21.60 15.23 31.05
N GLN A 39 22.23 16.29 31.56
CA GLN A 39 21.53 17.55 31.83
C GLN A 39 21.09 18.23 30.53
N LEU A 40 21.98 18.34 29.54
CA LEU A 40 21.65 18.90 28.23
C LEU A 40 20.52 18.12 27.54
N ALA A 41 20.55 16.78 27.61
CA ALA A 41 19.49 15.94 27.07
C ALA A 41 18.13 16.23 27.72
N LYS A 42 18.08 16.36 29.05
CA LYS A 42 16.85 16.74 29.78
C LYS A 42 16.36 18.14 29.41
N GLU A 43 17.27 19.10 29.29
CA GLU A 43 16.94 20.47 28.88
C GLU A 43 16.38 20.48 27.45
N VAL A 44 17.02 19.79 26.51
CA VAL A 44 16.53 19.63 25.13
C VAL A 44 15.17 18.93 25.11
N ASP A 45 14.99 17.83 25.86
CA ASP A 45 13.72 17.10 25.92
C ASP A 45 12.57 17.97 26.41
N SER A 46 12.84 18.87 27.35
CA SER A 46 11.86 19.81 27.90
C SER A 46 11.44 20.94 26.95
N LEU A 47 12.17 21.16 25.86
CA LEU A 47 11.83 22.19 24.87
C LEU A 47 10.59 21.81 24.07
N THR A 48 9.76 22.81 23.75
CA THR A 48 8.71 22.69 22.74
C THR A 48 9.31 22.46 21.35
N THR A 49 8.51 21.92 20.42
CA THR A 49 8.94 21.70 19.03
C THR A 49 9.49 22.98 18.37
N ALA A 50 8.85 24.13 18.58
CA ALA A 50 9.29 25.42 18.03
C ALA A 50 10.65 25.88 18.60
N GLN A 51 10.89 25.64 19.89
CA GLN A 51 12.17 25.94 20.54
C GLN A 51 13.27 25.00 20.06
N LYS A 52 12.97 23.70 19.87
CA LYS A 52 13.90 22.72 19.30
C LYS A 52 14.32 23.13 17.88
N VAL A 53 13.37 23.53 17.03
CA VAL A 53 13.66 24.05 15.67
C VAL A 53 14.56 25.28 15.72
N THR A 54 14.26 26.23 16.60
CA THR A 54 15.07 27.46 16.79
C THR A 54 16.49 27.16 17.28
N LEU A 55 16.63 26.18 18.19
CA LEU A 55 17.93 25.72 18.66
C LEU A 55 18.74 25.14 17.51
N ILE A 56 18.14 24.21 16.74
CA ILE A 56 18.77 23.56 15.58
C ILE A 56 19.22 24.59 14.54
N SER A 57 18.40 25.61 14.24
CA SER A 57 18.77 26.64 13.27
C SER A 57 19.97 27.50 13.69
N LYS A 58 20.25 27.58 15.00
CA LYS A 58 21.40 28.31 15.56
C LYS A 58 22.65 27.43 15.68
N LEU A 59 22.53 26.11 15.57
CA LEU A 59 23.69 25.22 15.59
C LEU A 59 24.51 25.40 14.30
N LYS A 60 25.80 25.71 14.45
CA LYS A 60 26.76 25.75 13.34
C LYS A 60 27.18 24.33 12.95
N LEU A 61 26.25 23.59 12.36
CA LEU A 61 26.46 22.24 11.85
C LEU A 61 26.72 22.26 10.34
N SER A 62 27.49 21.29 9.85
CA SER A 62 27.56 20.98 8.41
C SER A 62 26.17 20.56 7.90
N ASN A 63 25.92 20.65 6.59
CA ASN A 63 24.62 20.22 6.04
C ASN A 63 24.38 18.72 6.29
N THR A 64 25.41 17.89 6.22
CA THR A 64 25.35 16.47 6.55
C THR A 64 24.97 16.23 8.02
N ASP A 65 25.56 16.98 8.95
CA ASP A 65 25.23 16.85 10.38
C ASP A 65 23.83 17.37 10.70
N LYS A 66 23.35 18.40 9.99
CA LYS A 66 21.94 18.82 10.06
C LYS A 66 21.01 17.72 9.56
N ALA A 67 21.33 17.06 8.45
CA ALA A 67 20.52 15.99 7.90
C ALA A 67 20.40 14.80 8.88
N LYS A 68 21.51 14.41 9.51
CA LYS A 68 21.54 13.42 10.60
C LYS A 68 20.64 13.82 11.77
N LEU A 69 20.77 15.05 12.24
CA LEU A 69 19.96 15.55 13.35
C LEU A 69 18.47 15.56 13.02
N ILE A 70 18.09 15.91 11.78
CA ILE A 70 16.69 15.85 11.33
C ILE A 70 16.18 14.40 11.35
N ALA A 71 16.95 13.45 10.82
CA ALA A 71 16.60 12.02 10.84
C ALA A 71 16.44 11.48 12.27
N GLU A 72 17.32 11.86 13.20
CA GLU A 72 17.21 11.45 14.60
C GLU A 72 15.95 12.00 15.30
N LEU A 73 15.51 13.21 14.91
CA LEU A 73 14.35 13.87 15.51
C LEU A 73 13.03 13.43 14.87
N ASN A 74 13.03 13.19 13.56
CA ASN A 74 11.86 12.79 12.80
C ASN A 74 12.25 11.93 11.60
N ASP A 75 12.06 10.63 11.77
CA ASP A 75 12.40 9.61 10.78
C ASP A 75 11.64 9.85 9.47
N GLY A 76 10.42 10.37 9.53
CA GLY A 76 9.52 10.59 8.40
C GLY A 76 9.71 11.92 7.70
N ALA A 77 10.72 12.73 8.07
CA ALA A 77 11.00 13.99 7.40
C ALA A 77 11.27 13.80 5.90
N HIS A 78 11.84 12.65 5.52
CA HIS A 78 12.20 12.32 4.14
C HIS A 78 10.99 12.16 3.19
N ILE A 79 9.80 11.82 3.72
CA ILE A 79 8.56 11.66 2.91
C ILE A 79 7.63 12.87 2.95
N ALA A 80 7.96 13.94 3.69
CA ALA A 80 7.06 15.08 3.86
C ALA A 80 6.70 15.77 2.54
N GLY A 81 7.69 15.93 1.64
CA GLY A 81 7.49 16.46 0.30
C GLY A 81 6.56 15.58 -0.56
N SER A 82 6.73 14.25 -0.47
CA SER A 82 5.92 13.26 -1.17
C SER A 82 4.45 13.30 -0.76
N ILE A 83 4.19 13.41 0.54
CA ILE A 83 2.83 13.57 1.07
C ILE A 83 2.18 14.85 0.53
N LEU A 84 2.91 15.98 0.56
CA LEU A 84 2.40 17.25 0.05
C LEU A 84 2.13 17.18 -1.46
N PHE A 85 3.06 16.63 -2.24
CA PHE A 85 2.85 16.39 -3.67
C PHE A 85 1.58 15.57 -3.89
N TYR A 86 1.45 14.43 -3.22
CA TYR A 86 0.30 13.54 -3.41
C TYR A 86 -1.04 14.21 -3.11
N VAL A 87 -1.10 15.02 -2.04
CA VAL A 87 -2.35 15.62 -1.55
C VAL A 87 -2.72 16.90 -2.31
N LYS A 88 -1.72 17.67 -2.75
CA LYS A 88 -1.91 19.05 -3.22
C LYS A 88 -1.66 19.22 -4.72
N SER A 89 -0.90 18.34 -5.36
CA SER A 89 -0.53 18.52 -6.77
C SER A 89 -1.70 18.22 -7.70
N ALA A 90 -1.79 19.00 -8.79
CA ALA A 90 -2.75 18.72 -9.85
C ALA A 90 -2.29 17.51 -10.69
N GLU A 91 -0.98 17.31 -10.77
CA GLU A 91 -0.29 16.25 -11.50
C GLU A 91 -0.65 14.88 -10.94
N GLN A 92 -0.62 14.69 -9.61
CA GLN A 92 -1.03 13.43 -9.01
C GLN A 92 -2.49 13.11 -9.33
N ARG A 93 -3.38 14.12 -9.22
CA ARG A 93 -4.80 13.95 -9.51
C ARG A 93 -5.06 13.61 -10.97
N ALA A 94 -4.39 14.32 -11.88
CA ALA A 94 -4.47 14.06 -13.31
C ALA A 94 -3.98 12.65 -13.65
N ALA A 95 -2.86 12.22 -13.05
CA ALA A 95 -2.32 10.89 -13.28
C ALA A 95 -3.24 9.77 -12.73
N ALA A 96 -3.88 9.97 -11.56
CA ALA A 96 -4.90 9.05 -11.06
C ALA A 96 -6.13 8.97 -12.01
N LEU A 97 -6.62 10.11 -12.49
CA LEU A 97 -7.72 10.15 -13.47
C LEU A 97 -7.34 9.46 -14.79
N GLN A 98 -6.12 9.66 -15.28
CA GLN A 98 -5.62 8.99 -16.48
C GLN A 98 -5.56 7.47 -16.28
N ALA A 99 -5.04 7.01 -15.13
CA ALA A 99 -4.99 5.58 -14.81
C ALA A 99 -6.38 4.93 -14.81
N TYR A 100 -7.39 5.57 -14.20
CA TYR A 100 -8.75 5.05 -14.20
C TYR A 100 -9.50 5.20 -15.52
N THR A 101 -9.16 6.21 -16.32
CA THR A 101 -9.65 6.32 -17.70
C THR A 101 -9.12 5.18 -18.56
N LEU A 102 -7.83 4.86 -18.43
CA LEU A 102 -7.21 3.69 -19.06
C LEU A 102 -7.84 2.39 -18.57
N ALA A 103 -8.05 2.24 -17.25
CA ALA A 103 -8.68 1.06 -16.67
C ALA A 103 -10.08 0.81 -17.27
N LYS A 104 -10.88 1.87 -17.41
CA LYS A 104 -12.22 1.79 -18.02
C LYS A 104 -12.14 1.30 -19.47
N ALA A 105 -11.28 1.89 -20.28
CA ALA A 105 -11.08 1.49 -21.68
C ALA A 105 -10.60 0.03 -21.81
N ALA A 106 -9.62 -0.37 -20.98
CA ALA A 106 -9.10 -1.73 -20.97
C ALA A 106 -10.16 -2.75 -20.52
N PHE A 107 -10.98 -2.43 -19.53
CA PHE A 107 -12.08 -3.29 -19.09
C PHE A 107 -13.09 -3.51 -20.22
N ASP A 108 -13.48 -2.44 -20.91
CA ASP A 108 -14.40 -2.52 -22.05
C ASP A 108 -13.81 -3.34 -23.20
N ASN A 109 -12.49 -3.28 -23.42
CA ASN A 109 -11.80 -4.10 -24.40
C ASN A 109 -11.71 -5.58 -24.02
N LEU A 110 -11.43 -5.89 -22.76
CA LEU A 110 -11.45 -7.27 -22.24
C LEU A 110 -12.86 -7.87 -22.34
N LYS A 111 -13.90 -7.07 -22.11
CA LYS A 111 -15.29 -7.51 -22.29
C LYS A 111 -15.60 -7.95 -23.72
N LYS A 112 -15.02 -7.32 -24.74
CA LYS A 112 -15.16 -7.75 -26.15
C LYS A 112 -14.57 -9.14 -26.41
N LYS A 113 -13.74 -9.67 -25.51
CA LYS A 113 -13.11 -11.00 -25.59
C LYS A 113 -13.87 -12.07 -24.80
N ALA A 114 -15.04 -11.75 -24.23
CA ALA A 114 -15.77 -12.62 -23.31
C ALA A 114 -15.98 -14.06 -23.80
N ASP A 115 -16.36 -14.25 -25.07
CA ASP A 115 -16.65 -15.57 -25.63
C ASP A 115 -15.39 -16.45 -25.77
N ASN A 116 -14.27 -15.83 -26.11
CA ASN A 116 -12.97 -16.48 -26.21
C ASN A 116 -12.45 -16.86 -24.81
N ASP A 117 -12.63 -15.95 -23.85
CA ASP A 117 -12.10 -16.08 -22.49
C ASP A 117 -13.01 -16.88 -21.54
N LYS A 118 -14.20 -17.26 -22.03
CA LYS A 118 -15.27 -17.93 -21.27
C LYS A 118 -15.71 -17.11 -20.06
N MET A 119 -16.01 -15.84 -20.29
CA MET A 119 -16.51 -14.91 -19.27
C MET A 119 -18.03 -14.74 -19.37
N ASP A 120 -18.70 -14.63 -18.22
CA ASP A 120 -20.14 -14.45 -18.13
C ASP A 120 -20.49 -13.11 -17.48
N TYR A 121 -20.54 -12.06 -18.32
CA TYR A 121 -20.91 -10.71 -17.90
C TYR A 121 -22.41 -10.54 -17.63
N ALA A 122 -23.25 -11.52 -17.99
CA ALA A 122 -24.71 -11.40 -17.87
C ALA A 122 -25.23 -11.76 -16.47
N LYS A 123 -24.38 -12.31 -15.59
CA LYS A 123 -24.78 -12.83 -14.27
C LYS A 123 -24.59 -11.85 -13.13
N VAL A 124 -24.11 -10.65 -13.40
CA VAL A 124 -24.07 -9.55 -12.43
C VAL A 124 -25.23 -8.60 -12.74
N ASN A 125 -26.19 -8.52 -11.82
CA ASN A 125 -27.31 -7.61 -11.98
C ASN A 125 -26.90 -6.20 -11.52
N LYS A 126 -26.83 -5.25 -12.46
CA LYS A 126 -26.39 -3.86 -12.20
C LYS A 126 -27.28 -3.06 -11.24
N ASP A 127 -28.54 -3.45 -11.07
CA ASP A 127 -29.50 -2.70 -10.25
C ASP A 127 -29.45 -3.15 -8.78
N THR A 128 -29.13 -4.43 -8.55
CA THR A 128 -29.14 -5.07 -7.23
C THR A 128 -27.77 -5.50 -6.73
N GLY A 129 -26.76 -5.52 -7.61
CA GLY A 129 -25.44 -6.10 -7.37
C GLY A 129 -25.44 -7.61 -7.16
N ILE A 130 -26.58 -8.30 -7.34
CA ILE A 130 -26.67 -9.75 -7.16
C ILE A 130 -25.84 -10.44 -8.24
N VAL A 131 -25.04 -11.42 -7.82
CA VAL A 131 -24.20 -12.23 -8.70
C VAL A 131 -24.77 -13.65 -8.73
N SER A 132 -25.21 -14.09 -9.90
CA SER A 132 -25.74 -15.45 -10.10
C SER A 132 -24.64 -16.43 -10.50
N ASN A 133 -24.88 -17.72 -10.32
CA ASN A 133 -23.94 -18.76 -10.79
C ASN A 133 -23.71 -18.60 -12.31
N PRO A 134 -22.45 -18.63 -12.79
CA PRO A 134 -22.13 -18.55 -14.21
C PRO A 134 -22.69 -19.76 -14.96
N GLU A 135 -22.88 -19.60 -16.27
CA GLU A 135 -23.14 -20.73 -17.16
C GLU A 135 -22.00 -21.77 -17.11
N ASN A 136 -22.33 -23.03 -17.42
CA ASN A 136 -21.36 -24.11 -17.35
C ASN A 136 -20.11 -23.81 -18.21
N GLY A 137 -18.92 -23.94 -17.61
CA GLY A 137 -17.65 -23.66 -18.26
C GLY A 137 -17.31 -22.17 -18.42
N LYS A 138 -18.14 -21.25 -17.93
CA LYS A 138 -17.84 -19.81 -17.87
C LYS A 138 -17.51 -19.35 -16.45
N ALA A 139 -16.94 -18.16 -16.35
CA ALA A 139 -16.59 -17.52 -15.08
C ALA A 139 -17.03 -16.06 -15.03
N ILE A 140 -17.29 -15.54 -13.83
CA ILE A 140 -17.54 -14.12 -13.61
C ILE A 140 -16.21 -13.35 -13.72
N PRO A 141 -16.17 -12.26 -14.53
CA PRO A 141 -14.97 -11.46 -14.67
C PRO A 141 -14.73 -10.59 -13.44
N VAL A 142 -13.50 -10.65 -12.92
CA VAL A 142 -13.07 -9.95 -11.71
C VAL A 142 -12.04 -8.88 -12.02
N VAL A 143 -12.27 -7.68 -11.48
CA VAL A 143 -11.22 -6.67 -11.28
C VAL A 143 -10.74 -6.75 -9.84
N PHE A 144 -9.46 -7.03 -9.64
CA PHE A 144 -8.82 -7.15 -8.34
C PHE A 144 -8.08 -5.85 -8.03
N MET A 145 -8.45 -5.15 -6.96
CA MET A 145 -7.93 -3.82 -6.64
C MET A 145 -7.26 -3.79 -5.26
N ASP A 146 -6.14 -3.10 -5.09
CA ASP A 146 -5.73 -2.67 -3.75
C ASP A 146 -6.73 -1.61 -3.20
N ILE A 147 -6.64 -1.28 -1.91
CA ILE A 147 -7.48 -0.29 -1.24
C ILE A 147 -6.69 0.99 -0.93
N ASP A 148 -5.53 0.85 -0.31
CA ASP A 148 -4.73 1.97 0.19
C ASP A 148 -4.08 2.67 -1.00
N GLU A 149 -4.33 3.98 -1.19
CA GLU A 149 -3.79 4.82 -2.27
C GLU A 149 -4.15 4.40 -3.70
N THR A 150 -4.85 3.28 -3.84
CA THR A 150 -5.49 2.81 -5.06
C THR A 150 -6.94 3.27 -5.10
N VAL A 151 -7.74 2.91 -4.09
CA VAL A 151 -9.17 3.28 -4.04
C VAL A 151 -9.42 4.41 -3.06
N LEU A 152 -8.79 4.35 -1.88
CA LEU A 152 -8.98 5.28 -0.78
C LEU A 152 -7.64 5.91 -0.39
N VAL A 153 -7.60 7.21 -0.21
CA VAL A 153 -6.39 7.92 0.23
C VAL A 153 -6.15 7.78 1.75
N ASN A 154 -4.88 7.80 2.16
CA ASN A 154 -4.38 7.71 3.55
C ASN A 154 -3.63 8.96 4.01
N GLU A 155 -3.88 10.11 3.40
CA GLU A 155 -3.12 11.34 3.65
C GLU A 155 -3.11 11.76 5.11
N TYR A 156 -4.23 11.56 5.82
CA TYR A 156 -4.34 11.88 7.24
C TYR A 156 -3.38 11.03 8.07
N THR A 157 -3.36 9.71 7.82
CA THR A 157 -2.50 8.80 8.58
C THR A 157 -1.03 9.07 8.28
N GLN A 158 -0.67 9.32 7.01
CA GLN A 158 0.71 9.62 6.65
C GLN A 158 1.18 10.96 7.22
N ALA A 159 0.39 12.02 7.10
CA ALA A 159 0.71 13.30 7.71
C ALA A 159 0.82 13.18 9.25
N SER A 160 -0.08 12.41 9.88
CA SER A 160 -0.04 12.18 11.34
C SER A 160 1.21 11.39 11.76
N ASN A 161 1.67 10.41 10.97
CA ASN A 161 2.90 9.70 11.27
C ASN A 161 4.10 10.66 11.33
N VAL A 162 4.20 11.58 10.35
CA VAL A 162 5.26 12.59 10.33
C VAL A 162 5.11 13.61 11.46
N ILE A 163 3.91 14.14 11.71
CA ILE A 163 3.70 15.25 12.64
C ILE A 163 3.66 14.80 14.10
N VAL A 164 3.06 13.65 14.38
CA VAL A 164 2.72 13.21 15.75
C VAL A 164 3.57 12.02 16.20
N ASN A 165 3.93 11.11 15.29
CA ASN A 165 4.65 9.87 15.64
C ASN A 165 6.15 9.90 15.29
N ASN A 166 6.72 11.10 15.07
CA ASN A 166 8.12 11.30 14.67
C ASN A 166 8.53 10.42 13.47
N GLY A 167 7.62 10.25 12.51
CA GLY A 167 7.82 9.45 11.31
C GLY A 167 7.47 7.98 11.41
N LYS A 168 7.16 7.47 12.61
CA LYS A 168 6.98 6.04 12.81
C LYS A 168 5.58 5.59 12.45
N TYR A 169 5.50 4.56 11.61
CA TYR A 169 4.25 3.88 11.31
C TYR A 169 3.70 3.17 12.56
N SER A 170 2.42 3.43 12.87
CA SER A 170 1.66 2.70 13.87
C SER A 170 0.49 1.98 13.21
N ARG A 171 0.51 0.65 13.26
CA ARG A 171 -0.57 -0.17 12.70
C ARG A 171 -1.88 0.06 13.43
N ASP A 172 -1.88 0.03 14.76
CA ASP A 172 -3.08 0.20 15.57
C ASP A 172 -3.72 1.58 15.34
N PHE A 173 -2.89 2.62 15.16
CA PHE A 173 -3.38 3.94 14.78
C PHE A 173 -4.05 3.92 13.41
N LYS A 174 -3.40 3.35 12.38
CA LYS A 174 -3.99 3.21 11.03
C LYS A 174 -5.31 2.44 11.08
N GLU A 175 -5.37 1.33 11.81
CA GLU A 175 -6.59 0.54 11.99
C GLU A 175 -7.70 1.36 12.64
N ASN A 176 -7.40 2.14 13.67
CA ASN A 176 -8.37 3.04 14.29
C ASN A 176 -8.93 4.08 13.30
N ILE A 177 -8.10 4.55 12.36
CA ILE A 177 -8.56 5.45 11.28
C ILE A 177 -9.44 4.71 10.26
N ASP A 178 -9.07 3.50 9.86
CA ASP A 178 -9.86 2.71 8.91
C ASP A 178 -11.26 2.39 9.46
N GLN A 179 -11.34 2.05 10.76
CA GLN A 179 -12.61 1.80 11.47
C GLN A 179 -13.56 3.01 11.47
N LYS A 180 -13.03 4.24 11.45
CA LYS A 180 -13.87 5.46 11.46
C LYS A 180 -14.65 5.67 10.16
N GLY A 181 -14.22 5.07 9.04
CA GLY A 181 -14.91 5.25 7.76
C GLY A 181 -14.98 6.71 7.29
N ASN A 182 -13.86 7.43 7.35
CA ASN A 182 -13.77 8.83 6.89
C ASN A 182 -12.62 9.13 5.90
N ARG A 183 -12.21 8.15 5.10
CA ARG A 183 -11.22 8.30 4.02
C ARG A 183 -11.90 8.84 2.76
N LYS A 184 -11.13 9.57 1.95
CA LYS A 184 -11.60 10.06 0.65
C LYS A 184 -11.24 9.05 -0.45
N ALA A 185 -11.88 9.17 -1.60
CA ALA A 185 -11.53 8.40 -2.77
C ALA A 185 -10.29 8.95 -3.48
N VAL A 186 -9.53 8.04 -4.08
CA VAL A 186 -8.59 8.38 -5.16
C VAL A 186 -9.40 8.82 -6.39
N PRO A 187 -9.01 9.91 -7.09
CA PRO A 187 -9.75 10.39 -8.25
C PRO A 187 -9.94 9.30 -9.32
N GLY A 188 -11.18 9.11 -9.79
CA GLY A 188 -11.54 8.12 -10.82
C GLY A 188 -11.87 6.71 -10.29
N ALA A 189 -11.44 6.35 -9.08
CA ALA A 189 -11.64 4.99 -8.56
C ALA A 189 -13.12 4.62 -8.38
N VAL A 190 -13.93 5.54 -7.86
CA VAL A 190 -15.37 5.32 -7.62
C VAL A 190 -16.14 5.10 -8.91
N ASP A 191 -15.92 5.97 -9.90
CA ASP A 191 -16.55 5.88 -11.21
C ASP A 191 -16.18 4.57 -11.90
N PHE A 192 -14.92 4.16 -11.79
CA PHE A 192 -14.46 2.89 -12.33
C PHE A 192 -15.10 1.67 -11.63
N ILE A 193 -15.14 1.64 -10.30
CA ILE A 193 -15.80 0.55 -9.56
C ILE A 193 -17.26 0.40 -9.98
N ASN A 194 -18.00 1.52 -10.03
CA ASN A 194 -19.39 1.51 -10.48
C ASN A 194 -19.50 1.02 -11.93
N HIS A 195 -18.62 1.48 -12.83
CA HIS A 195 -18.59 1.05 -14.22
C HIS A 195 -18.40 -0.46 -14.36
N VAL A 196 -17.51 -1.08 -13.58
CA VAL A 196 -17.27 -2.54 -13.61
C VAL A 196 -18.55 -3.32 -13.32
N PHE A 197 -19.24 -2.98 -12.22
CA PHE A 197 -20.49 -3.64 -11.82
C PHE A 197 -21.63 -3.38 -12.81
N GLU A 198 -21.77 -2.15 -13.29
CA GLU A 198 -22.78 -1.78 -14.28
C GLU A 198 -22.61 -2.52 -15.62
N ASN A 199 -21.39 -2.99 -15.89
CA ASN A 199 -21.03 -3.65 -17.13
C ASN A 199 -20.79 -5.15 -16.98
N GLY A 200 -21.18 -5.76 -15.87
CA GLY A 200 -21.23 -7.21 -15.73
C GLY A 200 -20.03 -7.87 -15.05
N GLY A 201 -19.06 -7.07 -14.58
CA GLY A 201 -17.94 -7.56 -13.77
C GLY A 201 -18.17 -7.35 -12.28
N ILE A 202 -17.25 -7.86 -11.47
CA ILE A 202 -17.21 -7.58 -10.03
C ILE A 202 -15.84 -7.05 -9.61
N VAL A 203 -15.82 -6.27 -8.53
CA VAL A 203 -14.59 -5.82 -7.89
C VAL A 203 -14.33 -6.61 -6.62
N LEU A 204 -13.11 -7.12 -6.48
CA LEU A 204 -12.59 -7.70 -5.24
C LEU A 204 -11.39 -6.87 -4.77
N PHE A 205 -11.29 -6.61 -3.47
CA PHE A 205 -10.24 -5.84 -2.85
C PHE A 205 -9.15 -6.72 -2.21
N ASN A 206 -7.89 -6.46 -2.53
CA ASN A 206 -6.73 -7.23 -2.05
C ASN A 206 -5.70 -6.34 -1.40
N SER A 207 -5.90 -6.11 -0.13
CA SER A 207 -5.07 -5.20 0.65
C SER A 207 -4.37 -5.92 1.80
N ASN A 208 -3.29 -5.30 2.28
CA ASN A 208 -2.60 -5.71 3.49
C ASN A 208 -3.29 -5.19 4.77
N ILE A 209 -4.38 -4.43 4.63
CA ILE A 209 -5.30 -4.15 5.74
C ILE A 209 -5.71 -5.48 6.38
N ARG A 210 -5.78 -5.50 7.71
CA ARG A 210 -6.22 -6.67 8.47
C ARG A 210 -7.72 -6.87 8.30
N GLN A 211 -8.14 -8.10 7.98
CA GLN A 211 -9.54 -8.50 7.82
C GLN A 211 -10.28 -8.55 9.18
N LEU A 212 -10.39 -7.41 9.84
CA LEU A 212 -11.15 -7.21 11.08
C LEU A 212 -12.52 -6.66 10.73
N ARG A 213 -13.58 -7.12 11.43
CA ARG A 213 -14.95 -6.66 11.23
C ARG A 213 -15.07 -5.14 11.24
N ALA A 214 -14.52 -4.50 12.27
CA ALA A 214 -14.58 -3.04 12.41
C ALA A 214 -13.87 -2.30 11.25
N SER A 215 -12.70 -2.78 10.81
CA SER A 215 -11.96 -2.17 9.70
C SER A 215 -12.71 -2.34 8.37
N VAL A 216 -13.22 -3.55 8.09
CA VAL A 216 -13.99 -3.83 6.87
C VAL A 216 -15.28 -3.01 6.85
N ASP A 217 -16.01 -2.91 7.95
CA ASP A 217 -17.23 -2.09 8.03
C ASP A 217 -16.92 -0.60 7.84
N GLY A 218 -15.83 -0.09 8.43
CA GLY A 218 -15.34 1.26 8.19
C GLY A 218 -14.99 1.53 6.72
N ILE A 219 -14.36 0.57 6.04
CA ILE A 219 -14.06 0.68 4.61
C ILE A 219 -15.33 0.61 3.76
N LYS A 220 -16.29 -0.26 4.07
CA LYS A 220 -17.60 -0.29 3.39
C LYS A 220 -18.31 1.06 3.52
N ASN A 221 -18.26 1.67 4.70
CA ASN A 221 -18.80 3.01 4.93
C ASN A 221 -18.07 4.07 4.09
N ASN A 222 -16.73 4.00 3.98
CA ASN A 222 -15.97 4.86 3.08
C ASN A 222 -16.50 4.74 1.65
N LEU A 223 -16.51 3.52 1.09
CA LEU A 223 -16.89 3.25 -0.29
C LEU A 223 -18.27 3.82 -0.61
N ILE A 224 -19.27 3.56 0.24
CA ILE A 224 -20.63 4.07 0.07
C ILE A 224 -20.64 5.60 0.15
N LYS A 225 -19.95 6.17 1.14
CA LYS A 225 -19.89 7.62 1.36
C LYS A 225 -19.26 8.37 0.18
N VAL A 226 -18.23 7.79 -0.44
CA VAL A 226 -17.53 8.40 -1.59
C VAL A 226 -18.24 8.17 -2.92
N GLY A 227 -19.31 7.37 -2.96
CA GLY A 227 -20.19 7.23 -4.13
C GLY A 227 -20.19 5.86 -4.80
N VAL A 228 -19.54 4.84 -4.23
CA VAL A 228 -19.75 3.46 -4.69
C VAL A 228 -21.19 3.09 -4.34
N LYS A 229 -21.95 2.60 -5.33
CA LYS A 229 -23.36 2.28 -5.12
C LYS A 229 -23.51 1.21 -4.04
N LYS A 230 -24.37 1.48 -3.05
CA LYS A 230 -24.53 0.63 -1.86
C LYS A 230 -24.85 -0.83 -2.20
N GLN A 231 -25.62 -1.07 -3.26
CA GLN A 231 -25.97 -2.42 -3.70
C GLN A 231 -24.79 -3.22 -4.24
N PHE A 232 -23.63 -2.62 -4.48
CA PHE A 232 -22.42 -3.34 -4.92
C PHE A 232 -21.49 -3.72 -3.77
N VAL A 233 -21.71 -3.19 -2.56
CA VAL A 233 -20.75 -3.28 -1.46
C VAL A 233 -21.08 -4.45 -0.52
N HIS A 234 -20.29 -5.54 -0.61
CA HIS A 234 -20.51 -6.79 0.15
C HIS A 234 -19.24 -7.33 0.80
N ASP A 235 -19.41 -8.16 1.84
CA ASP A 235 -18.28 -8.77 2.57
C ASP A 235 -17.40 -9.65 1.67
N TRP A 236 -17.99 -10.32 0.67
CA TRP A 236 -17.26 -11.18 -0.27
C TRP A 236 -16.26 -10.43 -1.14
N MET A 237 -16.34 -9.10 -1.19
CA MET A 237 -15.37 -8.26 -1.90
C MET A 237 -14.02 -8.19 -1.18
N PHE A 238 -13.95 -8.44 0.13
CA PHE A 238 -12.77 -8.14 0.92
C PHE A 238 -11.86 -9.37 1.06
N TRP A 239 -10.78 -9.38 0.27
CA TRP A 239 -9.74 -10.40 0.24
C TRP A 239 -8.45 -9.87 0.87
N THR A 240 -8.55 -9.38 2.11
CA THR A 240 -7.44 -8.69 2.78
C THR A 240 -6.61 -9.63 3.67
N ARG A 241 -5.66 -9.08 4.43
CA ARG A 241 -4.76 -9.88 5.28
C ARG A 241 -5.56 -10.68 6.31
N GLY A 242 -5.37 -12.00 6.29
CA GLY A 242 -6.07 -12.97 7.14
C GLY A 242 -7.03 -13.87 6.35
N VAL A 243 -7.39 -13.50 5.11
CA VAL A 243 -8.15 -14.37 4.21
C VAL A 243 -7.27 -15.52 3.74
N VAL A 244 -7.62 -16.75 4.15
CA VAL A 244 -6.94 -17.99 3.78
C VAL A 244 -7.87 -18.81 2.87
N PRO A 245 -7.66 -18.79 1.53
CA PRO A 245 -8.60 -19.42 0.58
C PRO A 245 -8.60 -20.94 0.58
N MET A 246 -7.51 -21.58 1.04
CA MET A 246 -7.34 -23.03 1.05
C MET A 246 -7.24 -23.55 2.48
N LYS A 247 -7.88 -24.69 2.74
CA LYS A 247 -7.79 -25.43 3.99
C LYS A 247 -6.51 -26.29 4.02
N GLU A 248 -6.21 -26.88 5.17
CA GLU A 248 -5.04 -27.77 5.36
C GLU A 248 -5.04 -28.96 4.38
N ASP A 249 -6.21 -29.48 4.02
CA ASP A 249 -6.41 -30.58 3.06
C ASP A 249 -6.29 -30.14 1.59
N LYS A 250 -5.87 -28.89 1.34
CA LYS A 250 -5.75 -28.26 0.01
C LYS A 250 -7.08 -28.09 -0.74
N THR A 251 -8.21 -28.24 -0.06
CA THR A 251 -9.52 -27.85 -0.61
C THR A 251 -9.78 -26.36 -0.41
N TYR A 252 -10.59 -25.75 -1.28
CA TYR A 252 -10.99 -24.35 -1.12
C TYR A 252 -12.03 -24.21 -0.01
N ASP A 253 -11.85 -23.20 0.85
CA ASP A 253 -12.93 -22.65 1.65
C ASP A 253 -13.87 -21.89 0.69
N PRO A 254 -15.18 -22.20 0.62
CA PRO A 254 -16.10 -21.46 -0.25
C PRO A 254 -16.38 -20.02 0.23
N THR A 255 -16.00 -19.67 1.47
CA THR A 255 -16.31 -18.39 2.12
C THR A 255 -15.14 -17.79 2.92
N PRO A 256 -13.91 -17.72 2.36
CA PRO A 256 -12.70 -17.45 3.14
C PRO A 256 -12.67 -16.05 3.75
N TRP A 257 -13.34 -15.07 3.14
CA TRP A 257 -13.50 -13.72 3.70
C TRP A 257 -14.33 -13.74 4.99
N LYS A 258 -15.37 -14.59 5.06
CA LYS A 258 -16.23 -14.73 6.23
C LYS A 258 -15.49 -15.44 7.35
N THR A 259 -14.82 -16.55 7.04
CA THR A 259 -13.95 -17.27 7.98
C THR A 259 -12.92 -16.34 8.60
N ALA A 260 -12.26 -15.50 7.80
CA ALA A 260 -11.28 -14.53 8.30
C ALA A 260 -11.91 -13.44 9.20
N LEU A 261 -13.12 -12.96 8.87
CA LEU A 261 -13.84 -11.99 9.71
C LEU A 261 -14.24 -12.58 11.07
N GLU A 262 -14.56 -13.87 11.13
CA GLU A 262 -14.97 -14.58 12.34
C GLU A 262 -13.77 -14.96 13.23
N LEU A 263 -12.64 -15.37 12.63
CA LEU A 263 -11.40 -15.66 13.35
C LEU A 263 -10.71 -14.38 13.87
N GLY A 264 -10.76 -13.31 13.09
CA GLY A 264 -9.98 -12.09 13.28
C GLY A 264 -8.59 -12.18 12.63
N ALA A 265 -8.09 -11.06 12.12
CA ALA A 265 -6.98 -11.02 11.17
C ALA A 265 -5.60 -11.52 11.66
N ASP A 266 -5.38 -11.65 12.98
CA ASP A 266 -4.15 -12.24 13.54
C ASP A 266 -4.28 -13.73 13.83
N LYS A 267 -5.52 -14.25 13.83
CA LYS A 267 -5.79 -15.67 14.00
C LYS A 267 -5.92 -16.28 12.62
N LEU A 268 -4.97 -17.13 12.29
CA LEU A 268 -5.08 -17.98 11.13
C LEU A 268 -5.69 -19.31 11.57
N PRO A 269 -6.33 -20.07 10.66
CA PRO A 269 -6.60 -21.47 10.91
C PRO A 269 -5.30 -22.17 11.36
N SER A 270 -5.43 -23.21 12.18
CA SER A 270 -4.26 -24.00 12.61
C SER A 270 -3.40 -24.39 11.40
N GLY A 271 -2.08 -24.45 11.60
CA GLY A 271 -1.11 -24.82 10.56
C GLY A 271 -0.98 -23.86 9.36
N SER A 272 -1.82 -22.81 9.27
CA SER A 272 -1.87 -21.93 8.10
C SER A 272 -0.91 -20.75 8.20
N LYS A 273 -0.28 -20.40 7.07
CA LYS A 273 0.44 -19.14 6.91
C LYS A 273 -0.46 -18.12 6.22
N ALA A 274 -0.30 -16.84 6.56
CA ALA A 274 -1.02 -15.79 5.87
C ALA A 274 -0.60 -15.79 4.39
N PRO A 275 -1.52 -15.98 3.44
CA PRO A 275 -1.17 -15.98 2.03
C PRO A 275 -0.72 -14.59 1.59
N SER A 276 0.14 -14.55 0.58
CA SER A 276 0.52 -13.34 -0.13
C SER A 276 -0.66 -12.74 -0.89
N LYS A 277 -0.51 -11.50 -1.37
CA LYS A 277 -1.48 -10.88 -2.28
C LYS A 277 -1.61 -11.71 -3.55
N ASN A 278 -0.50 -12.19 -4.09
CA ASN A 278 -0.47 -13.02 -5.28
C ASN A 278 -1.13 -14.39 -5.08
N ALA A 279 -0.93 -15.04 -3.92
CA ALA A 279 -1.63 -16.29 -3.60
C ALA A 279 -3.15 -16.10 -3.51
N ARG A 280 -3.64 -14.99 -2.95
CA ARG A 280 -5.09 -14.69 -2.94
C ARG A 280 -5.64 -14.44 -4.36
N MET A 281 -4.91 -13.71 -5.21
CA MET A 281 -5.27 -13.50 -6.61
C MET A 281 -5.38 -14.80 -7.41
N ASN A 282 -4.39 -15.69 -7.23
CA ASN A 282 -4.39 -16.99 -7.88
C ASN A 282 -5.57 -17.83 -7.41
N ALA A 283 -5.78 -17.90 -6.09
CA ALA A 283 -6.89 -18.66 -5.51
C ALA A 283 -8.25 -18.25 -6.07
N VAL A 284 -8.51 -16.94 -6.21
CA VAL A 284 -9.74 -16.40 -6.81
C VAL A 284 -10.02 -17.00 -8.19
N SER A 285 -8.99 -17.21 -9.01
CA SER A 285 -9.14 -17.77 -10.35
C SER A 285 -9.06 -19.30 -10.39
N ASP A 286 -8.40 -19.92 -9.41
CA ASP A 286 -8.08 -21.34 -9.40
C ASP A 286 -9.17 -22.22 -8.75
N ASN A 287 -10.19 -21.65 -8.10
CA ASN A 287 -11.24 -22.44 -7.44
C ASN A 287 -12.30 -22.92 -8.46
N PRO A 288 -12.31 -24.23 -8.84
CA PRO A 288 -13.22 -24.73 -9.85
C PRO A 288 -14.65 -24.92 -9.31
N ASN A 289 -14.81 -24.97 -7.99
CA ASN A 289 -16.11 -25.19 -7.33
C ASN A 289 -16.87 -23.87 -7.12
N GLY A 290 -16.19 -22.74 -7.33
CA GLY A 290 -16.72 -21.39 -7.12
C GLY A 290 -16.83 -21.00 -5.65
N TRP A 291 -17.22 -19.74 -5.44
CA TRP A 291 -17.38 -19.11 -4.14
C TRP A 291 -18.85 -19.01 -3.76
N ASN A 292 -19.14 -19.10 -2.46
CA ASN A 292 -20.50 -18.99 -1.97
C ASN A 292 -20.81 -17.56 -1.54
N PHE A 293 -21.20 -16.70 -2.49
CA PHE A 293 -21.53 -15.30 -2.21
C PHE A 293 -22.86 -15.15 -1.44
N ARG A 294 -23.74 -16.15 -1.50
CA ARG A 294 -25.02 -16.17 -0.78
C ARG A 294 -24.89 -15.92 0.71
N VAL A 295 -23.78 -16.32 1.33
CA VAL A 295 -23.56 -16.13 2.78
C VAL A 295 -23.38 -14.65 3.18
N SER A 296 -23.06 -13.78 2.22
CA SER A 296 -22.81 -12.34 2.45
C SER A 296 -23.79 -11.44 1.70
N GLN A 297 -24.50 -11.99 0.72
CA GLN A 297 -25.50 -11.30 -0.06
C GLN A 297 -26.61 -12.28 -0.39
N LYS A 298 -27.77 -12.09 0.25
CA LYS A 298 -28.96 -12.89 -0.02
C LYS A 298 -29.26 -12.88 -1.53
N ASP A 299 -29.72 -14.02 -2.05
CA ASP A 299 -30.09 -14.25 -3.45
C ASP A 299 -28.93 -14.37 -4.45
N SER A 300 -27.68 -14.10 -4.05
CA SER A 300 -26.50 -14.45 -4.86
C SER A 300 -26.29 -15.97 -4.96
N GLY A 301 -25.51 -16.36 -5.96
CA GLY A 301 -25.11 -17.73 -6.20
C GLY A 301 -24.18 -18.27 -5.11
N ASP A 302 -24.16 -19.59 -5.02
CA ASP A 302 -23.38 -20.36 -4.07
C ASP A 302 -22.17 -21.07 -4.72
N LYS A 303 -22.05 -20.97 -6.05
CA LYS A 303 -21.00 -21.59 -6.89
C LYS A 303 -20.48 -20.58 -7.92
N ILE A 304 -20.08 -19.41 -7.44
CA ILE A 304 -19.58 -18.33 -8.30
C ILE A 304 -18.13 -18.63 -8.71
N VAL A 305 -17.94 -19.22 -9.90
CA VAL A 305 -16.61 -19.37 -10.50
C VAL A 305 -16.15 -18.02 -11.03
N THR A 306 -14.92 -17.62 -10.72
CA THR A 306 -14.36 -16.30 -11.06
C THR A 306 -13.06 -16.40 -11.83
N LYS A 307 -12.74 -15.39 -12.62
CA LYS A 307 -11.42 -15.20 -13.22
C LYS A 307 -11.00 -13.74 -13.11
N VAL A 308 -9.78 -13.50 -12.62
CA VAL A 308 -9.21 -12.15 -12.56
C VAL A 308 -8.82 -11.73 -13.97
N ILE A 309 -9.49 -10.70 -14.50
CA ILE A 309 -9.22 -10.12 -15.82
C ILE A 309 -8.44 -8.81 -15.71
N MET A 310 -8.46 -8.17 -14.54
CA MET A 310 -7.74 -6.93 -14.34
C MET A 310 -7.20 -6.84 -12.93
N LYS A 311 -6.00 -6.30 -12.79
CA LYS A 311 -5.42 -5.96 -11.50
C LYS A 311 -5.15 -4.46 -11.45
N ILE A 312 -5.46 -3.81 -10.33
CA ILE A 312 -5.17 -2.39 -10.13
C ILE A 312 -4.52 -2.22 -8.77
N GLY A 313 -3.39 -1.54 -8.74
CA GLY A 313 -2.61 -1.32 -7.52
C GLY A 313 -1.82 -0.03 -7.60
N ASP A 314 -1.31 0.40 -6.48
CA ASP A 314 -0.49 1.61 -6.34
C ASP A 314 0.99 1.32 -6.14
N ASP A 315 1.33 0.08 -5.87
CA ASP A 315 2.67 -0.47 -5.91
C ASP A 315 2.72 -1.61 -6.94
N PHE A 316 3.85 -1.77 -7.62
CA PHE A 316 4.08 -2.96 -8.44
C PHE A 316 3.87 -4.23 -7.59
N ASN A 317 4.18 -4.16 -6.28
CA ASN A 317 4.06 -5.28 -5.33
C ASN A 317 2.63 -5.80 -5.23
N ASP A 318 1.64 -5.00 -5.58
CA ASP A 318 0.24 -5.41 -5.54
C ASP A 318 -0.10 -6.48 -6.58
N PHE A 319 0.69 -6.57 -7.65
CA PHE A 319 0.45 -7.49 -8.76
C PHE A 319 1.16 -8.83 -8.60
N PHE A 320 2.36 -8.82 -8.01
CA PHE A 320 3.30 -9.95 -8.04
C PHE A 320 4.23 -10.01 -6.81
N ASP A 321 3.73 -9.77 -5.60
CA ASP A 321 4.56 -9.74 -4.38
C ASP A 321 5.46 -10.97 -4.20
N ASP A 322 4.97 -12.18 -4.46
CA ASP A 322 5.80 -13.39 -4.37
C ASP A 322 7.02 -13.37 -5.31
N ALA A 323 6.94 -12.65 -6.43
CA ALA A 323 7.96 -12.64 -7.47
C ALA A 323 9.21 -11.83 -7.12
N TYR A 324 9.14 -10.90 -6.16
CA TYR A 324 10.30 -10.06 -5.85
C TYR A 324 10.26 -9.34 -4.51
N LYS A 325 9.22 -9.48 -3.67
CA LYS A 325 9.19 -8.83 -2.35
C LYS A 325 10.40 -9.16 -1.47
N ASN A 326 10.98 -10.36 -1.65
CA ASN A 326 12.20 -10.77 -0.97
C ASN A 326 13.48 -10.51 -1.76
N ALA A 327 13.36 -10.12 -3.04
CA ALA A 327 14.49 -9.90 -3.93
C ALA A 327 15.12 -8.52 -3.67
N LYS A 328 16.38 -8.37 -4.10
CA LYS A 328 17.11 -7.10 -4.02
C LYS A 328 16.44 -5.99 -4.86
N SER A 329 16.61 -4.73 -4.43
CA SER A 329 16.17 -3.54 -5.18
C SER A 329 16.65 -3.60 -6.65
N GLY A 330 15.76 -3.27 -7.58
CA GLY A 330 15.97 -3.34 -9.03
C GLY A 330 15.54 -4.66 -9.69
N GLU A 331 15.40 -5.77 -8.96
CA GLU A 331 14.92 -7.03 -9.55
C GLU A 331 13.46 -6.95 -10.02
N ASN A 332 12.66 -6.10 -9.38
CA ASN A 332 11.30 -5.78 -9.82
C ASN A 332 11.28 -5.12 -11.20
N ILE A 333 12.26 -4.26 -11.53
CA ILE A 333 12.38 -3.61 -12.84
C ILE A 333 12.67 -4.66 -13.90
N LYS A 334 13.68 -5.52 -13.67
CA LYS A 334 14.00 -6.64 -14.58
C LYS A 334 12.82 -7.58 -14.78
N PHE A 335 12.04 -7.83 -13.73
CA PHE A 335 10.83 -8.64 -13.83
C PHE A 335 9.75 -7.97 -14.70
N ALA A 336 9.57 -6.65 -14.56
CA ALA A 336 8.63 -5.87 -15.36
C ALA A 336 9.01 -5.80 -16.85
N GLU A 337 10.30 -5.92 -17.17
CA GLU A 337 10.83 -5.94 -18.54
C GLU A 337 10.56 -7.27 -19.27
N LYS A 338 10.22 -8.35 -18.56
CA LYS A 338 9.82 -9.60 -19.22
C LYS A 338 8.59 -9.33 -20.09
N GLN A 339 8.65 -9.69 -21.38
CA GLN A 339 7.61 -9.34 -22.36
C GLN A 339 6.19 -9.68 -21.89
N GLN A 340 5.98 -10.88 -21.34
CA GLN A 340 4.67 -11.33 -20.84
C GLN A 340 4.13 -10.46 -19.68
N ILE A 341 5.02 -9.86 -18.89
CA ILE A 341 4.66 -8.94 -17.80
C ILE A 341 4.43 -7.53 -18.34
N ASN A 342 5.34 -7.04 -19.18
CA ASN A 342 5.22 -5.73 -19.83
C ASN A 342 3.90 -5.61 -20.60
N ASP A 343 3.56 -6.64 -21.36
CA ASP A 343 2.33 -6.71 -22.16
C ASP A 343 1.07 -6.45 -21.33
N LEU A 344 1.03 -6.87 -20.06
CA LEU A 344 -0.12 -6.66 -19.19
C LEU A 344 -0.38 -5.18 -18.91
N PHE A 345 0.62 -4.31 -19.02
CA PHE A 345 0.49 -2.88 -18.79
C PHE A 345 0.37 -2.07 -20.09
N THR A 346 0.79 -2.64 -21.22
CA THR A 346 0.92 -1.90 -22.49
C THR A 346 -0.11 -2.30 -23.55
N LYS A 347 -0.59 -3.55 -23.55
CA LYS A 347 -1.60 -4.01 -24.51
C LYS A 347 -3.01 -3.74 -24.01
N ILE A 348 -3.49 -2.51 -24.21
CA ILE A 348 -4.82 -2.03 -23.78
C ILE A 348 -6.00 -2.88 -24.29
N ASP A 349 -5.82 -3.61 -25.40
CA ASP A 349 -6.85 -4.53 -25.91
C ASP A 349 -6.93 -5.84 -25.11
N GLY A 350 -6.03 -6.06 -24.16
CA GLY A 350 -5.87 -7.28 -23.36
C GLY A 350 -4.67 -8.10 -23.83
N ALA A 351 -3.74 -8.35 -22.92
CA ALA A 351 -2.65 -9.30 -23.11
C ALA A 351 -3.06 -10.71 -22.71
N LYS A 352 -2.28 -11.72 -23.10
CA LYS A 352 -2.42 -13.06 -22.53
C LYS A 352 -2.22 -12.96 -21.02
N GLY A 353 -3.20 -13.41 -20.23
CA GLY A 353 -3.10 -13.35 -18.78
C GLY A 353 -1.94 -14.19 -18.27
N VAL A 354 -1.43 -13.83 -17.09
CA VAL A 354 -0.36 -14.60 -16.45
C VAL A 354 -0.72 -14.95 -15.01
N LYS A 355 -0.32 -16.16 -14.62
CA LYS A 355 -0.27 -16.63 -13.26
C LYS A 355 1.17 -16.69 -12.83
N VAL A 356 1.45 -16.11 -11.67
CA VAL A 356 2.80 -16.11 -11.10
C VAL A 356 2.81 -17.01 -9.88
N THR A 357 3.72 -17.98 -9.84
CA THR A 357 3.91 -18.90 -8.71
C THR A 357 5.37 -19.01 -8.33
N GLY A 358 5.65 -19.62 -7.17
CA GLY A 358 6.98 -19.64 -6.59
C GLY A 358 7.29 -18.35 -5.83
N THR A 359 8.45 -18.30 -5.18
CA THR A 359 8.86 -17.15 -4.37
C THR A 359 10.30 -16.80 -4.69
N ALA A 360 10.57 -15.53 -4.95
CA ALA A 360 11.93 -15.07 -5.11
C ALA A 360 12.74 -15.21 -3.81
N THR A 361 14.04 -15.42 -3.98
CA THR A 361 15.04 -15.32 -2.91
C THR A 361 15.67 -13.93 -2.94
N HIS A 362 16.50 -13.62 -1.95
CA HIS A 362 17.21 -12.33 -1.90
C HIS A 362 17.99 -12.01 -3.18
N ASP A 363 18.65 -13.04 -3.73
CA ASP A 363 19.58 -12.88 -4.84
C ASP A 363 19.00 -13.26 -6.19
N SER A 364 17.79 -13.83 -6.27
CA SER A 364 17.28 -14.39 -7.52
C SER A 364 15.74 -14.48 -7.62
N THR A 365 15.25 -14.21 -8.84
CA THR A 365 13.86 -14.44 -9.26
C THR A 365 13.70 -15.75 -10.05
N GLU A 366 14.71 -16.60 -10.15
CA GLU A 366 14.68 -17.83 -10.96
C GLU A 366 13.64 -18.85 -10.49
N ASN A 367 13.31 -18.85 -9.19
CA ASN A 367 12.28 -19.72 -8.62
C ASN A 367 10.85 -19.25 -8.95
N VAL A 368 10.71 -18.08 -9.57
CA VAL A 368 9.43 -17.50 -9.97
C VAL A 368 9.03 -18.05 -11.33
N LYS A 369 7.87 -18.69 -11.37
CA LYS A 369 7.29 -19.24 -12.60
C LYS A 369 6.18 -18.32 -13.09
N ILE A 370 6.19 -18.06 -14.40
CA ILE A 370 5.14 -17.33 -15.10
C ILE A 370 4.43 -18.33 -16.00
N GLU A 371 3.16 -18.55 -15.76
CA GLU A 371 2.30 -19.46 -16.53
C GLU A 371 1.26 -18.64 -17.29
N GLU A 372 1.11 -18.88 -18.59
CA GLU A 372 0.09 -18.22 -19.39
C GLU A 372 -1.30 -18.76 -19.06
N LEU A 373 -2.24 -17.86 -18.86
CA LEU A 373 -3.64 -18.16 -18.56
C LEU A 373 -4.43 -18.35 -19.85
N SER A 374 -5.55 -19.08 -19.78
CA SER A 374 -6.41 -19.29 -20.96
C SER A 374 -7.25 -18.06 -21.35
N TRP A 375 -7.21 -16.98 -20.57
CA TRP A 375 -7.95 -15.73 -20.81
C TRP A 375 -7.03 -14.51 -20.83
N HIS A 376 -7.55 -13.37 -21.24
CA HIS A 376 -6.80 -12.12 -21.32
C HIS A 376 -6.85 -11.33 -20.00
N GLN A 377 -5.79 -10.55 -19.75
CA GLN A 377 -5.68 -9.65 -18.61
C GLN A 377 -5.13 -8.28 -18.98
N PHE A 378 -5.34 -7.31 -18.09
CA PHE A 378 -4.66 -6.01 -18.12
C PHE A 378 -4.38 -5.53 -16.69
N ASN A 379 -3.26 -4.85 -16.47
CA ASN A 379 -2.86 -4.31 -15.18
C ASN A 379 -2.78 -2.78 -15.26
N VAL A 380 -3.21 -2.11 -14.19
CA VAL A 380 -3.18 -0.65 -14.10
C VAL A 380 -2.42 -0.23 -12.85
N GLN A 381 -1.35 0.52 -13.04
CA GLN A 381 -0.61 1.17 -11.97
C GLN A 381 -1.21 2.55 -11.70
N VAL A 382 -1.71 2.76 -10.49
CA VAL A 382 -2.11 4.08 -9.98
C VAL A 382 -0.89 4.70 -9.29
N PRO A 383 -0.63 6.02 -9.39
CA PRO A 383 0.51 6.66 -8.75
C PRO A 383 0.29 6.88 -7.24
N GLY A 384 -0.26 5.89 -6.55
CA GLY A 384 -0.59 5.95 -5.13
C GLY A 384 0.64 5.89 -4.22
N ASN A 385 1.56 4.96 -4.51
CA ASN A 385 2.76 4.75 -3.70
C ASN A 385 3.76 5.93 -3.77
N ALA A 386 3.51 6.90 -4.65
CA ALA A 386 4.21 8.18 -4.65
C ALA A 386 4.04 8.95 -3.33
N MET A 387 2.98 8.71 -2.55
CA MET A 387 2.81 9.32 -1.22
C MET A 387 3.84 8.85 -0.20
N TYR A 388 4.20 7.56 -0.25
CA TYR A 388 5.20 6.94 0.63
C TYR A 388 6.63 7.18 0.14
N GLY A 389 6.76 7.62 -1.11
CA GLY A 389 8.01 7.51 -1.83
C GLY A 389 8.38 6.04 -1.99
N GLY A 390 7.75 5.30 -2.90
CA GLY A 390 8.26 3.97 -3.29
C GLY A 390 9.75 4.00 -3.69
N TRP A 391 10.26 5.17 -4.11
CA TRP A 391 11.68 5.48 -4.32
C TRP A 391 12.48 5.68 -3.03
N ALA A 392 11.83 6.04 -1.92
CA ALA A 392 12.40 6.26 -0.60
C ALA A 392 12.62 4.98 0.22
N HIS A 393 12.17 3.81 -0.26
CA HIS A 393 12.48 2.55 0.42
C HIS A 393 14.00 2.29 0.47
N ASP A 394 14.76 2.79 -0.50
CA ASP A 394 16.23 2.75 -0.50
C ASP A 394 16.86 3.92 0.30
N TYR A 395 16.03 4.85 0.82
CA TYR A 395 16.43 6.04 1.56
C TYR A 395 15.66 6.12 2.89
N GLU A 396 16.03 5.26 3.84
CA GLU A 396 15.35 5.08 5.12
C GLU A 396 15.39 6.33 6.02
N SER A 397 16.18 7.35 5.68
CA SER A 397 16.29 8.59 6.43
C SER A 397 16.46 9.84 5.56
N PHE A 398 16.28 11.02 6.18
CA PHE A 398 16.57 12.29 5.51
C PHE A 398 18.06 12.44 5.16
N GLU A 399 18.96 11.81 5.91
CA GLU A 399 20.38 11.77 5.56
C GLU A 399 20.61 11.03 4.24
N ASP A 400 19.90 9.93 4.01
CA ASP A 400 20.05 9.13 2.79
C ASP A 400 19.53 9.86 1.56
N VAL A 401 18.37 10.52 1.69
CA VAL A 401 17.85 11.42 0.64
C VAL A 401 18.84 12.55 0.34
N TRP A 402 19.43 13.16 1.36
CA TRP A 402 20.42 14.23 1.17
C TRP A 402 21.65 13.73 0.38
N LYS A 403 22.20 12.58 0.75
CA LYS A 403 23.34 11.96 0.04
C LYS A 403 23.00 11.65 -1.41
N ALA A 404 21.81 11.12 -1.68
CA ALA A 404 21.36 10.84 -3.04
C ALA A 404 21.25 12.11 -3.89
N LEU A 405 20.75 13.21 -3.32
CA LEU A 405 20.70 14.50 -4.01
C LEU A 405 22.10 15.07 -4.27
N GLU A 406 23.04 14.91 -3.34
CA GLU A 406 24.45 15.29 -3.56
C GLU A 406 25.06 14.49 -4.71
N GLU A 407 24.79 13.18 -4.80
CA GLU A 407 25.24 12.34 -5.90
C GLU A 407 24.66 12.80 -7.24
N VAL A 408 23.34 13.02 -7.33
CA VAL A 408 22.68 13.53 -8.54
C VAL A 408 23.29 14.86 -8.98
N ARG A 409 23.50 15.80 -8.05
CA ARG A 409 24.12 17.10 -8.34
C ARG A 409 25.54 16.93 -8.89
N ASN A 410 26.36 16.09 -8.25
CA ASN A 410 27.76 15.92 -8.63
C ASN A 410 27.92 15.17 -9.96
N ASN A 411 26.95 14.31 -10.30
CA ASN A 411 26.95 13.53 -11.55
C ASN A 411 26.30 14.27 -12.73
N SER A 412 25.48 15.31 -12.47
CA SER A 412 24.84 16.09 -13.53
C SER A 412 25.86 16.85 -14.39
N GLN A 413 25.73 16.71 -15.71
CA GLN A 413 26.53 17.50 -16.66
C GLN A 413 26.04 18.95 -16.78
N ASP A 414 24.86 19.29 -16.23
CA ASP A 414 24.32 20.66 -16.24
C ASP A 414 25.11 21.60 -15.31
N ASN A 415 25.92 21.04 -14.41
CA ASN A 415 26.77 21.77 -13.46
C ASN A 415 28.20 22.00 -13.98
N LYS A 416 28.50 21.63 -15.23
CA LYS A 416 29.76 21.89 -15.92
C LYS A 416 29.56 22.96 -16.98
#